data_AF-A0A679IPS6-F1
#
_entry.id   AF-A0A679IPS6-F1
#
_cell.length_a   1.000
_cell.length_b   1.000
_cell.length_c   1.000
_cell.angle_alpha   90.00
_cell.angle_beta   90.00
_cell.angle_gamma   90.00
#
_symmetry.space_group_name_H-M   'P 1'
#
loop_
_entity.id
_entity.type
_entity.pdbx_description
1 polymer ?
#
loop_
_entity_poly.entity_id
_entity_poly.type
_entity_poly.pdbx_seq_one_letter_code
_entity_poly.pdbx_strand_id
1 'polypeptide(L)'
;MPIEKSQLKQQPVIIVKDDRGQILRKVSVKEWMENHPFDNTKEDFELKLYREALNYFYLKNYDQAEDLLIYLCEGTAYQRYEYTERLATLYHTQNRLDKERCILLLAKRAQEKNNAPKELLHRITRRLSKVDELLNHYQKTNNLLVLN
;
A
#
# COMPACT_ATOMS: atom_id res chain seq x y z
N MET A 1 -47.06 -19.17 -7.78
CA MET A 1 -46.36 -17.89 -7.57
C MET A 1 -45.93 -17.79 -6.10
N PRO A 2 -44.81 -17.09 -5.81
CA PRO A 2 -43.84 -17.48 -4.78
C PRO A 2 -44.09 -16.82 -3.42
N ILE A 3 -43.54 -17.43 -2.36
CA ILE A 3 -43.18 -16.70 -1.14
C ILE A 3 -41.67 -16.76 -1.05
N GLU A 4 -41.05 -15.63 -1.33
CA GLU A 4 -39.62 -15.38 -1.19
C GLU A 4 -39.15 -15.79 0.21
N LYS A 5 -38.22 -16.75 0.28
CA LYS A 5 -37.39 -16.91 1.47
C LYS A 5 -36.49 -15.69 1.52
N SER A 6 -36.85 -14.75 2.38
CA SER A 6 -36.01 -13.63 2.76
C SER A 6 -34.60 -14.14 3.03
N GLN A 7 -33.65 -13.76 2.18
CA GLN A 7 -32.24 -13.88 2.48
C GLN A 7 -31.99 -12.96 3.68
N LEU A 8 -32.10 -13.52 4.89
CA LEU A 8 -31.56 -12.92 6.10
C LEU A 8 -30.09 -12.63 5.79
N LYS A 9 -29.77 -11.37 5.51
CA LYS A 9 -28.40 -10.89 5.37
C LYS A 9 -27.66 -11.31 6.65
N GLN A 10 -26.89 -12.39 6.57
CA GLN A 10 -26.08 -12.85 7.68
C GLN A 10 -25.08 -11.74 7.97
N GLN A 11 -25.26 -11.05 9.10
CA GLN A 11 -24.31 -10.03 9.53
C GLN A 11 -22.93 -10.69 9.65
N PRO A 12 -21.85 -10.03 9.17
CA PRO A 12 -20.50 -10.54 9.34
C PRO A 12 -20.19 -10.71 10.83
N VAL A 13 -19.57 -11.83 11.17
CA VAL A 13 -19.21 -12.22 12.54
C VAL A 13 -17.69 -12.40 12.61
N ILE A 14 -17.07 -11.85 13.64
CA ILE A 14 -15.65 -12.01 13.95
C ILE A 14 -15.49 -13.20 14.91
N ILE A 15 -14.56 -14.10 14.60
CA ILE A 15 -14.23 -15.26 15.45
C ILE A 15 -12.98 -14.91 16.27
N VAL A 16 -13.15 -14.75 17.58
CA VAL A 16 -12.05 -14.49 18.51
C VAL A 16 -11.44 -15.83 18.94
N LYS A 17 -10.12 -15.97 18.80
CA LYS A 17 -9.38 -17.18 19.17
C LYS A 17 -8.35 -16.86 20.26
N ASP A 18 -7.97 -17.88 21.04
CA ASP A 18 -6.83 -17.81 21.95
C ASP A 18 -5.49 -18.02 21.21
N ASP A 19 -4.38 -17.88 21.93
CA ASP A 19 -3.01 -18.07 21.41
C ASP A 19 -2.73 -19.52 20.95
N ARG A 20 -3.62 -20.45 21.27
CA ARG A 20 -3.58 -21.86 20.85
C ARG A 20 -4.53 -22.15 19.68
N GLY A 21 -5.18 -21.11 19.14
CA GLY A 21 -6.09 -21.19 18.01
C GLY A 21 -7.50 -21.71 18.34
N GLN A 22 -7.83 -21.91 19.62
CA GLN A 22 -9.17 -22.31 20.05
C GLN A 22 -10.14 -21.13 20.02
N ILE A 23 -11.37 -21.36 19.59
CA ILE A 23 -12.39 -20.32 19.50
C ILE A 23 -12.89 -19.98 20.91
N LEU A 24 -12.63 -18.75 21.34
CA LEU A 24 -13.10 -18.23 22.63
C LEU A 24 -14.55 -17.72 22.53
N ARG A 25 -14.85 -16.94 21.49
CA ARG A 25 -16.19 -16.38 21.26
C ARG A 25 -16.40 -15.93 19.83
N LYS A 26 -17.68 -15.81 19.45
CA LYS A 26 -18.13 -15.15 18.22
C LYS A 26 -18.75 -13.82 18.59
N VAL A 27 -18.33 -12.75 17.93
CA VAL A 27 -18.82 -11.38 18.19
C VAL A 27 -19.25 -10.76 16.88
N SER A 28 -20.35 -10.00 16.89
CA SER A 28 -20.75 -9.26 15.70
C SER A 28 -19.71 -8.18 15.37
N VAL A 29 -19.58 -7.77 14.10
CA VAL A 29 -18.70 -6.65 13.75
C VAL A 29 -19.06 -5.39 14.54
N LYS A 30 -20.36 -5.14 14.76
CA LYS A 30 -20.84 -4.00 15.55
C LYS A 30 -20.36 -4.07 17.01
N GLU A 31 -20.56 -5.20 17.67
CA GLU A 31 -20.13 -5.44 19.05
C GLU A 31 -18.60 -5.39 19.20
N TRP A 32 -17.87 -5.87 18.18
CA TRP A 32 -16.42 -5.75 18.15
C TRP A 32 -15.98 -4.29 18.12
N MET A 33 -16.58 -3.47 17.25
CA MET A 33 -16.29 -2.05 17.11
C MET A 33 -16.64 -1.24 18.36
N GLU A 34 -17.72 -1.62 19.07
CA GLU A 34 -18.15 -0.96 20.31
C GLU A 34 -17.24 -1.29 21.51
N ASN A 35 -16.70 -2.51 21.57
CA ASN A 35 -15.87 -3.00 22.69
C ASN A 35 -14.36 -2.91 22.43
N HIS A 36 -13.97 -2.77 21.16
CA HIS A 36 -12.62 -2.43 20.72
C HIS A 36 -12.74 -1.15 19.90
N PRO A 37 -13.13 -0.02 20.51
CA PRO A 37 -12.96 1.26 19.85
C PRO A 37 -11.51 1.32 19.38
N PHE A 38 -11.26 1.89 18.20
CA PHE A 38 -9.92 2.14 17.69
C PHE A 38 -9.19 3.21 18.54
N ASP A 39 -9.19 3.03 19.86
CA ASP A 39 -8.68 3.95 20.88
C ASP A 39 -7.20 3.72 21.17
N ASN A 40 -6.57 2.71 20.56
CA ASN A 40 -5.13 2.65 20.37
C ASN A 40 -4.83 2.86 18.88
N THR A 41 -4.91 4.15 18.55
CA THR A 41 -4.39 4.94 17.44
C THR A 41 -4.52 4.38 16.01
N LYS A 42 -5.01 5.23 15.10
CA LYS A 42 -4.84 5.09 13.64
C LYS A 42 -3.42 4.64 13.25
N GLU A 43 -2.41 5.05 14.01
CA GLU A 43 -1.01 4.65 13.84
C GLU A 43 -0.77 3.15 14.05
N ASP A 44 -1.41 2.49 15.03
CA ASP A 44 -1.28 1.04 15.23
C ASP A 44 -1.91 0.24 14.09
N PHE A 45 -3.00 0.75 13.52
CA PHE A 45 -3.63 0.14 12.35
C PHE A 45 -2.75 0.29 11.10
N GLU A 46 -2.25 1.49 10.83
CA GLU A 46 -1.30 1.76 9.73
C GLU A 46 -0.04 0.90 9.85
N LEU A 47 0.51 0.77 11.06
CA LEU A 47 1.69 -0.04 11.30
C LEU A 47 1.44 -1.54 11.07
N LYS A 48 0.29 -2.07 11.49
CA LYS A 48 -0.10 -3.46 11.22
C LYS A 48 -0.28 -3.72 9.72
N LEU A 49 -0.97 -2.81 9.02
CA LEU A 49 -1.12 -2.89 7.57
C LEU A 49 0.22 -2.83 6.85
N TYR A 50 1.13 -1.96 7.28
CA TYR A 50 2.46 -1.86 6.67
C TYR A 50 3.26 -3.15 6.87
N ARG A 51 3.22 -3.74 8.07
CA ARG A 51 3.86 -5.05 8.33
C ARG A 51 3.29 -6.14 7.44
N GLU A 52 1.99 -6.15 7.25
CA GLU A 52 1.35 -7.14 6.38
C GLU A 52 1.70 -6.93 4.91
N ALA A 53 1.77 -5.67 4.45
CA ALA A 53 2.26 -5.35 3.12
C ALA A 53 3.70 -5.84 2.89
N LEU A 54 4.56 -5.71 3.90
CA LEU A 54 5.92 -6.27 3.86
C LEU A 54 5.90 -7.80 3.80
N ASN A 55 5.05 -8.48 4.57
CA ASN A 55 4.90 -9.93 4.50
C ASN A 55 4.55 -10.38 3.07
N TYR A 56 3.53 -9.76 2.46
CA TYR A 56 3.17 -10.03 1.07
C TYR A 56 4.31 -9.76 0.10
N PHE A 57 5.02 -8.64 0.27
CA PHE A 57 6.18 -8.30 -0.56
C PHE A 57 7.27 -9.37 -0.50
N TYR A 58 7.64 -9.82 0.71
CA TYR A 58 8.68 -10.84 0.90
C TYR A 58 8.24 -12.23 0.40
N LEU A 59 6.95 -12.54 0.49
CA LEU A 59 6.36 -13.75 -0.08
C LEU A 59 6.13 -13.66 -1.60
N LYS A 60 6.49 -12.53 -2.23
CA LYS A 60 6.28 -12.24 -3.67
C LYS A 60 4.81 -12.22 -4.09
N ASN A 61 3.90 -12.06 -3.14
CA ASN A 61 2.48 -11.81 -3.36
C ASN A 61 2.28 -10.31 -3.68
N TYR A 62 2.78 -9.89 -4.84
CA TYR A 62 2.96 -8.47 -5.14
C TYR A 62 1.65 -7.70 -5.32
N ASP A 63 0.58 -8.35 -5.80
CA ASP A 63 -0.71 -7.68 -5.98
C ASP A 63 -1.28 -7.25 -4.62
N GLN A 64 -1.26 -8.13 -3.62
CA GLN A 64 -1.69 -7.81 -2.26
C GLN A 64 -0.78 -6.79 -1.59
N ALA A 65 0.54 -6.86 -1.83
CA ALA A 65 1.47 -5.87 -1.32
C ALA A 65 1.22 -4.48 -1.92
N GLU A 66 0.94 -4.41 -3.22
CA GLU A 66 0.62 -3.17 -3.94
C GLU A 66 -0.66 -2.53 -3.38
N ASP A 67 -1.74 -3.31 -3.23
CA ASP A 67 -3.03 -2.81 -2.70
C ASP A 67 -2.87 -2.15 -1.32
N LEU A 68 -2.17 -2.83 -0.40
CA LEU A 68 -1.94 -2.31 0.95
C LEU A 68 -1.04 -1.07 0.96
N LEU A 69 0.03 -1.07 0.14
CA LEU A 69 0.94 0.06 0.06
C LEU A 69 0.29 1.30 -0.57
N ILE A 70 -0.57 1.13 -1.58
CA ILE A 70 -1.35 2.22 -2.16
C ILE A 70 -2.28 2.82 -1.09
N TYR A 71 -3.02 1.98 -0.37
CA TYR A 71 -3.89 2.43 0.71
C TYR A 71 -3.13 3.26 1.76
N LEU A 72 -1.96 2.79 2.19
CA LEU A 72 -1.10 3.50 3.16
C LEU A 72 -0.55 4.82 2.61
N CYS A 73 -0.12 4.84 1.34
CA CYS A 73 0.35 6.05 0.68
C CYS A 73 -0.77 7.11 0.58
N GLU A 74 -1.96 6.73 0.13
CA GLU A 74 -3.10 7.63 0.01
C GLU A 74 -3.62 8.10 1.37
N GLY A 75 -3.75 7.19 2.34
CA GLY A 75 -4.22 7.47 3.69
C GLY A 75 -3.32 8.45 4.47
N THR A 76 -2.04 8.52 4.09
CA THR A 76 -1.06 9.46 4.65
C THR A 76 -0.75 10.63 3.71
N ALA A 77 -1.50 10.80 2.62
CA ALA A 77 -1.26 11.81 1.59
C ALA A 77 0.21 11.88 1.13
N TYR A 78 0.85 10.72 1.00
CA TYR A 78 2.25 10.55 0.60
C TYR A 78 3.29 11.19 1.54
N GLN A 79 2.89 11.50 2.78
CA GLN A 79 3.77 12.13 3.78
C GLN A 79 4.71 11.13 4.46
N ARG A 80 4.28 9.87 4.62
CA ARG A 80 5.13 8.79 5.13
C ARG A 80 5.96 8.22 3.97
N TYR A 81 7.20 8.68 3.86
CA TYR A 81 8.06 8.29 2.75
C TYR A 81 8.37 6.79 2.74
N GLU A 82 8.39 6.13 3.89
CA GLU A 82 8.66 4.70 4.04
C GLU A 82 7.70 3.83 3.21
N TYR A 83 6.41 4.20 3.21
CA TYR A 83 5.38 3.49 2.41
C TYR A 83 5.62 3.70 0.92
N THR A 84 5.91 4.93 0.53
CA THR A 84 6.20 5.28 -0.87
C THR A 84 7.48 4.63 -1.37
N GLU A 85 8.53 4.58 -0.53
CA GLU A 85 9.80 3.95 -0.86
C GLU A 85 9.62 2.45 -1.10
N ARG A 86 8.78 1.79 -0.29
CA ARG A 86 8.46 0.37 -0.47
C ARG A 86 7.66 0.13 -1.75
N LEU A 87 6.65 0.95 -2.02
CA LEU A 87 5.84 0.86 -3.24
C LEU A 87 6.67 1.13 -4.51
N ALA A 88 7.53 2.15 -4.48
CA ALA A 88 8.48 2.43 -5.55
C ALA A 88 9.41 1.24 -5.81
N THR A 89 9.84 0.56 -4.75
CA THR A 89 10.68 -0.65 -4.84
C THR A 89 9.92 -1.81 -5.48
N LEU A 90 8.65 -2.02 -5.12
CA LEU A 90 7.78 -3.01 -5.74
C LEU A 90 7.66 -2.76 -7.26
N TYR A 91 7.36 -1.53 -7.67
CA TYR A 91 7.29 -1.19 -9.08
C TYR A 91 8.62 -1.39 -9.82
N HIS A 92 9.73 -1.01 -9.19
CA HIS A 92 11.06 -1.25 -9.74
C HIS A 92 11.31 -2.75 -10.00
N THR A 93 11.00 -3.61 -9.01
CA THR A 93 11.20 -5.07 -9.12
C THR A 93 10.38 -5.71 -10.24
N GLN A 94 9.27 -5.09 -10.62
CA GLN A 94 8.39 -5.54 -11.70
C GLN A 94 8.66 -4.82 -13.03
N ASN A 95 9.74 -4.02 -13.13
CA ASN A 95 10.08 -3.19 -14.28
C ASN A 95 8.96 -2.20 -14.70
N ARG A 96 8.11 -1.79 -13.75
CA ARG A 96 7.01 -0.82 -13.93
C ARG A 96 7.49 0.60 -13.63
N LEU A 97 8.49 1.04 -14.40
CA LEU A 97 9.24 2.27 -14.14
C LEU A 97 8.39 3.55 -14.24
N ASP A 98 7.35 3.53 -15.07
CA ASP A 98 6.34 4.59 -15.18
C ASP A 98 5.62 4.82 -13.84
N LYS A 99 5.20 3.74 -13.19
CA LYS A 99 4.54 3.78 -11.89
C LYS A 99 5.50 4.11 -10.76
N GLU A 100 6.74 3.61 -10.81
CA GLU A 100 7.80 4.03 -9.89
C GLU A 100 8.03 5.55 -9.98
N ARG A 101 8.15 6.09 -11.19
CA ARG A 101 8.31 7.53 -11.40
C ARG A 101 7.13 8.31 -10.82
N CYS A 102 5.91 7.88 -11.11
CA CYS A 102 4.68 8.53 -10.65
C CYS A 102 4.65 8.65 -9.11
N ILE A 103 4.88 7.54 -8.39
CA ILE A 103 4.81 7.53 -6.93
C ILE A 103 5.90 8.42 -6.30
N LEU A 104 7.10 8.44 -6.89
CA LEU A 104 8.19 9.29 -6.42
C LEU A 104 7.92 10.78 -6.63
N LEU A 105 7.25 11.17 -7.72
CA LEU A 105 6.82 12.56 -7.94
C LEU A 105 5.76 12.99 -6.92
N LEU A 106 4.80 12.12 -6.61
CA LEU A 106 3.78 12.38 -5.58
C LEU A 106 4.42 12.56 -4.20
N ALA A 107 5.35 11.68 -3.82
CA ALA A 107 6.12 11.84 -2.59
C ALA A 107 6.93 13.13 -2.58
N LYS A 108 7.69 13.44 -3.64
CA LYS A 108 8.48 14.69 -3.71
C LYS A 108 7.62 15.91 -3.45
N ARG A 109 6.47 16.02 -4.13
CA ARG A 109 5.51 17.12 -3.95
C ARG A 109 4.98 17.20 -2.52
N ALA A 110 4.64 16.06 -1.90
CA ALA A 110 4.16 16.01 -0.53
C ALA A 110 5.25 16.43 0.48
N GLN A 111 6.49 15.98 0.29
CA GLN A 111 7.62 16.33 1.15
C GLN A 111 8.01 17.81 1.02
N GLU A 112 8.00 18.37 -0.19
CA GLU A 112 8.23 19.80 -0.43
C GLU A 112 7.16 20.65 0.27
N LYS A 113 5.88 20.28 0.15
CA LYS A 113 4.76 20.98 0.80
C LYS A 113 4.91 21.02 2.33
N ASN A 114 5.49 19.97 2.92
CA ASN A 114 5.65 19.84 4.36
C ASN A 114 7.03 20.29 4.88
N ASN A 115 7.84 20.97 4.05
CA ASN A 115 9.19 21.43 4.41
C ASN A 115 10.08 20.31 4.97
N ALA A 116 10.03 19.13 4.35
CA ALA A 116 10.84 17.99 4.75
C ALA A 116 12.36 18.30 4.69
N PRO A 117 13.20 17.55 5.43
CA PRO A 117 14.65 17.71 5.39
C PRO A 117 15.21 17.62 3.97
N LYS A 118 16.22 18.45 3.66
CA LYS A 118 16.84 18.53 2.34
C LYS A 118 17.43 17.18 1.90
N GLU A 119 17.90 16.39 2.84
CA GLU A 119 18.47 15.06 2.63
C GLU A 119 17.43 14.10 2.06
N LEU A 120 16.19 14.16 2.57
CA LEU A 120 15.08 13.35 2.07
C LEU A 120 14.70 13.77 0.65
N LEU A 121 14.56 15.07 0.40
CA LEU A 121 14.29 15.60 -0.93
C LEU A 121 15.38 15.25 -1.94
N HIS A 122 16.65 15.30 -1.52
CA HIS A 122 17.79 14.90 -2.35
C HIS A 122 17.74 13.40 -2.68
N ARG A 123 17.40 12.54 -1.70
CA ARG A 123 17.24 11.09 -1.93
C ARG A 123 16.16 10.80 -2.96
N ILE A 124 14.99 11.42 -2.83
CA ILE A 124 13.87 11.25 -3.77
C ILE A 124 14.27 11.73 -5.17
N THR A 125 14.89 12.92 -5.25
CA THR A 125 15.33 13.51 -6.53
C THR A 125 16.37 12.65 -7.22
N ARG A 126 17.36 12.14 -6.49
CA ARG A 126 18.38 11.24 -7.04
C ARG A 126 17.76 9.95 -7.58
N ARG A 127 16.75 9.39 -6.91
CA ARG A 127 16.05 8.19 -7.40
C ARG A 127 15.23 8.50 -8.65
N LEU A 128 14.52 9.63 -8.67
CA LEU A 128 13.79 10.10 -9.86
C LEU A 128 14.69 10.23 -11.08
N SER A 129 15.87 10.87 -10.95
CA SER A 129 16.81 11.00 -12.06
C SER A 129 17.24 9.66 -12.65
N LYS A 130 17.50 8.66 -11.80
CA LYS A 130 17.83 7.30 -12.26
C LYS A 130 16.67 6.64 -13.01
N VAL A 131 15.44 6.80 -12.52
CA VAL A 131 14.25 6.25 -13.18
C VAL A 131 14.01 6.93 -14.53
N ASP A 132 14.21 8.25 -14.60
CA ASP A 132 14.12 9.03 -15.84
C ASP A 132 15.17 8.57 -16.87
N GLU A 133 16.41 8.34 -16.43
CA GLU A 133 17.47 7.78 -17.29
C GLU A 133 17.09 6.41 -17.85
N LEU A 134 16.57 5.51 -17.01
CA LEU A 134 16.12 4.18 -17.43
C LEU A 134 14.96 4.27 -18.43
N LEU A 135 13.94 5.08 -18.14
CA LEU A 135 12.80 5.28 -19.03
C LEU A 135 13.23 5.85 -20.40
N ASN A 136 14.13 6.83 -20.40
CA ASN A 136 14.68 7.41 -21.62
C ASN A 136 15.48 6.38 -22.43
N HIS A 137 16.23 5.51 -21.75
CA HIS A 137 16.93 4.41 -22.41
C HIS A 137 15.95 3.46 -23.09
N TYR A 138 14.90 3.00 -22.40
CA TYR A 138 13.87 2.13 -22.98
C TYR A 138 13.17 2.75 -24.18
N GLN A 139 12.83 4.04 -24.11
CA GLN A 139 12.21 4.75 -25.24
C GLN A 139 13.15 4.82 -26.45
N LYS A 140 14.43 5.10 -26.25
CA LYS A 140 15.42 5.10 -27.33
C LYS A 140 15.59 3.72 -27.95
N THR A 141 15.69 2.66 -27.14
CA THR A 141 15.82 1.29 -27.64
C THR A 141 14.59 0.88 -28.46
N ASN A 142 13.37 1.19 -27.98
CA ASN A 142 12.15 0.86 -28.70
C ASN A 142 12.02 1.65 -30.01
N ASN A 143 12.41 2.93 -30.03
CA ASN A 143 12.40 3.72 -31.27
C ASN A 143 13.39 3.20 -32.32
N LEU A 144 14.56 2.67 -31.90
CA LEU A 144 15.53 2.05 -32.80
C LEU A 144 15.04 0.70 -33.36
N LEU A 145 14.25 -0.05 -32.60
CA LEU A 145 13.66 -1.32 -33.06
C LEU A 145 12.49 -1.12 -34.03
N VAL A 146 11.82 0.04 -34.00
CA VAL A 146 10.69 0.36 -34.91
C VAL A 146 11.18 0.92 -36.25
N LEU A 147 12.43 1.37 -36.33
CA LEU A 147 13.04 1.96 -37.53
C LEU A 147 13.87 0.96 -38.36
N ASN A 148 14.04 -0.29 -37.88
CA ASN A 148 14.70 -1.39 -38.58
C ASN A 148 13.68 -2.46 -38.97
#